data_AF-A0AAE3GNQ3-F1
#
_entry.id   AF-A0AAE3GNQ3-F1
#
_cell.length_a   1.000
_cell.length_b   1.000
_cell.length_c   1.000
_cell.angle_alpha   90.00
_cell.angle_beta   90.00
_cell.angle_gamma   90.00
#
_symmetry.space_group_name_H-M   'P 1'
#
loop_
_entity.id
_entity.type
_entity.pdbx_description
1 polymer ?
#
loop_
_entity_poly.entity_id
_entity_poly.type
_entity_poly.pdbx_seq_one_letter_code
_entity_poly.pdbx_strand_id
1 'polypeptide(L)'
;MARLKIVNNFNSSFVLDPEARENLFALLIGETFRNQIATQIQCQDIEFTELLFQPVPYSEGTPKGMPREYEKYQESDDHIIINVPPNFMFKAKIFQPSRLCAIYQKIR
;
A
#
# COMPACT_ATOMS: atom_id res chain seq x y z
N MET A 1 -15.46 16.05 -13.37
CA MET A 1 -14.35 16.36 -12.44
C MET A 1 -14.60 15.63 -11.13
N ALA A 2 -13.99 14.47 -10.91
CA ALA A 2 -14.10 13.76 -9.63
C ALA A 2 -13.15 14.43 -8.62
N ARG A 3 -13.70 15.14 -7.65
CA ARG A 3 -12.92 15.72 -6.55
C ARG A 3 -12.63 14.61 -5.54
N LEU A 4 -11.62 13.78 -5.83
CA LEU A 4 -11.12 12.75 -4.92
C LEU A 4 -10.83 13.40 -3.56
N LYS A 5 -11.62 13.01 -2.55
CA LYS A 5 -11.32 13.35 -1.17
C LYS A 5 -10.15 12.45 -0.79
N ILE A 6 -8.97 13.02 -0.57
CA ILE A 6 -7.84 12.30 0.03
C ILE A 6 -8.33 11.78 1.38
N VAL A 7 -8.50 10.46 1.49
CA VAL A 7 -9.09 9.82 2.66
C VAL A 7 -8.00 9.71 3.72
N ASN A 8 -7.87 10.74 4.56
CA ASN A 8 -6.96 10.79 5.71
C ASN A 8 -7.34 9.81 6.85
N ASN A 9 -7.76 8.58 6.51
CA ASN A 9 -8.17 7.52 7.44
C ASN A 9 -7.09 6.44 7.52
N PHE A 10 -5.85 6.84 7.79
CA PHE A 10 -4.77 5.93 8.16
C PHE A 10 -5.02 5.42 9.58
N ASN A 11 -5.09 4.11 9.78
CA ASN A 11 -5.32 3.58 11.12
C ASN A 11 -4.07 3.64 12.00
N SER A 12 -4.13 4.55 12.98
CA SER A 12 -4.12 4.16 14.39
C SER A 12 -2.93 3.33 14.91
N SER A 13 -1.76 3.38 14.27
CA SER A 13 -0.52 2.76 14.78
C SER A 13 0.80 3.35 14.26
N PHE A 14 0.78 4.17 13.21
CA PHE A 14 1.97 4.91 12.75
C PHE A 14 1.59 6.21 12.07
N VAL A 15 2.47 7.20 12.17
CA VAL A 15 2.43 8.44 11.40
C VAL A 15 3.74 8.49 10.62
N LEU A 16 3.65 8.57 9.29
CA LEU A 16 4.81 8.89 8.47
C LEU A 16 5.02 10.41 8.49
N ASP A 17 6.28 10.84 8.58
CA ASP A 17 6.64 12.23 8.34
C ASP A 17 6.18 12.67 6.91
N PRO A 18 5.72 13.91 6.70
CA PRO A 18 5.28 14.36 5.38
C PRO A 18 6.31 14.17 4.26
N GLU A 19 7.60 14.43 4.53
CA GLU A 19 8.70 14.24 3.58
C GLU A 19 8.89 12.75 3.29
N ALA A 20 8.85 11.90 4.32
CA ALA A 20 8.96 10.44 4.18
C ALA A 20 7.78 9.86 3.38
N ARG A 21 6.56 10.33 3.65
CA ARG A 21 5.34 9.94 2.93
C ARG A 21 5.44 10.29 1.45
N GLU A 22 5.82 11.52 1.11
CA GLU A 22 5.89 11.98 -0.28
C GLU A 22 7.00 11.26 -1.07
N ASN A 23 8.17 11.07 -0.46
CA ASN A 23 9.23 10.24 -1.04
C ASN A 23 8.79 8.78 -1.28
N LEU A 24 8.06 8.17 -0.33
CA LEU A 24 7.54 6.81 -0.50
C LEU A 24 6.47 6.74 -1.60
N PHE A 25 5.54 7.71 -1.63
CA PHE A 25 4.45 7.74 -2.59
C PHE A 25 4.99 7.92 -4.02
N ALA A 26 5.96 8.82 -4.22
CA ALA A 26 6.63 8.99 -5.52
C ALA A 26 7.28 7.69 -6.03
N LEU A 27 7.84 6.87 -5.14
CA LEU A 27 8.40 5.56 -5.49
C LEU A 27 7.32 4.50 -5.79
N LEU A 28 6.21 4.49 -5.04
CA LEU A 28 5.09 3.55 -5.22
C LEU A 28 4.23 3.87 -6.46
N ILE A 29 4.14 5.14 -6.85
CA ILE A 29 3.45 5.63 -8.06
C ILE A 29 4.34 5.50 -9.31
N GLY A 30 5.66 5.40 -9.15
CA GLY A 30 6.63 5.36 -10.24
C GLY A 30 6.35 4.24 -11.26
N GLU A 31 6.19 4.62 -12.53
CA GLU A 31 5.80 3.72 -13.64
C GLU A 31 6.66 2.46 -13.72
N THR A 32 7.98 2.58 -13.51
CA THR A 32 8.90 1.44 -13.52
C THR A 32 8.55 0.39 -12.47
N PHE A 33 7.99 0.78 -11.33
CA PHE A 33 7.51 -0.17 -10.31
C PHE A 33 6.13 -0.73 -10.68
N ARG A 34 5.19 0.12 -11.11
CA ARG A 34 3.84 -0.29 -11.50
C ARG A 34 3.86 -1.31 -12.65
N ASN A 35 4.66 -1.04 -13.69
CA ASN A 35 4.87 -1.95 -14.83
C ASN A 35 5.48 -3.31 -14.43
N GLN A 36 6.43 -3.32 -13.47
CA GLN A 36 7.03 -4.56 -12.97
C GLN A 36 6.00 -5.44 -12.26
N ILE A 37 5.11 -4.84 -11.45
CA ILE A 37 4.04 -5.58 -10.77
C ILE A 37 2.97 -6.02 -11.77
N ALA A 38 2.49 -5.12 -12.64
CA ALA A 38 1.47 -5.44 -13.64
C ALA A 38 1.89 -6.63 -14.52
N THR A 39 3.17 -6.69 -14.90
CA THR A 39 3.78 -7.85 -15.60
C THR A 39 3.76 -9.12 -14.75
N GLN A 40 4.09 -9.04 -13.45
CA GLN A 40 4.08 -10.21 -12.55
C GLN A 40 2.67 -10.76 -12.30
N ILE A 41 1.64 -9.90 -12.29
CA ILE A 41 0.26 -10.27 -11.96
C ILE A 41 -0.67 -10.36 -13.18
N GLN A 42 -0.11 -10.20 -14.38
CA GLN A 42 -0.77 -10.34 -15.68
C GLN A 42 -1.99 -9.41 -15.86
N CYS A 43 -1.89 -8.15 -15.42
CA CYS A 43 -2.89 -7.10 -15.65
C CYS A 43 -2.34 -5.99 -16.59
N GLN A 44 -3.21 -5.07 -17.01
CA GLN A 44 -2.85 -4.01 -17.96
C GLN A 44 -1.96 -2.94 -17.30
N ASP A 45 -2.38 -2.45 -16.14
CA ASP A 45 -1.63 -1.55 -15.25
C ASP A 45 -2.17 -1.71 -13.81
N ILE A 46 -1.57 -1.03 -12.85
CA ILE A 46 -2.09 -0.86 -11.48
C ILE A 46 -2.06 0.60 -11.06
N GLU A 47 -3.06 1.06 -10.31
CA GLU A 47 -3.09 2.39 -9.69
C GLU A 47 -2.84 2.28 -8.18
N PHE A 48 -1.95 3.11 -7.62
CA PHE A 48 -1.71 3.12 -6.18
C PHE A 48 -2.83 3.89 -5.47
N THR A 49 -3.54 3.24 -4.55
CA THR A 49 -4.74 3.81 -3.90
C THR A 49 -4.45 4.83 -2.79
N GLU A 50 -3.19 5.25 -2.62
CA GLU A 50 -2.67 6.01 -1.47
C GLU A 50 -2.79 5.32 -0.09
N LEU A 51 -3.41 4.14 -0.01
CA LEU A 51 -3.60 3.38 1.22
C LEU A 51 -2.36 2.54 1.56
N LEU A 52 -1.82 2.77 2.77
CA LEU A 52 -0.78 1.98 3.40
C LEU A 52 -1.27 1.41 4.74
N PHE A 53 -0.84 0.19 5.08
CA PHE A 53 -1.07 -0.40 6.39
C PHE A 53 0.13 -1.22 6.89
N GLN A 54 0.16 -1.55 8.17
CA GLN A 54 1.15 -2.48 8.75
C GLN A 54 0.60 -3.91 8.77
N PRO A 55 1.34 -4.92 8.27
CA PRO A 55 0.99 -6.31 8.47
C PRO A 55 1.17 -6.71 9.94
N VAL A 56 0.06 -6.97 10.60
CA VAL A 56 -0.04 -7.32 12.03
C VAL A 56 0.21 -8.83 12.24
N PRO A 57 0.63 -9.26 13.44
CA PRO A 57 0.68 -10.69 13.76
C PRO A 57 -0.71 -11.34 13.63
N TYR A 58 -0.71 -12.65 13.38
CA TYR A 58 -1.92 -13.47 13.46
C TYR A 58 -2.46 -13.45 14.89
N SER A 59 -3.76 -13.19 15.04
CA SER A 59 -4.50 -13.29 16.29
C SER A 59 -5.95 -13.65 16.01
N GLU A 60 -6.74 -13.98 17.04
CA GLU A 60 -8.18 -14.23 16.92
C GLU A 60 -8.94 -13.04 16.30
N GLY A 61 -8.46 -11.81 16.51
CA GLY A 61 -9.02 -10.60 15.90
C GLY A 61 -8.41 -10.21 14.54
N THR A 62 -7.34 -10.87 14.11
CA THR A 62 -6.57 -10.55 12.88
C THR A 62 -6.13 -11.81 12.11
N PRO A 63 -7.06 -12.74 11.77
CA PRO A 63 -6.70 -14.05 11.22
C PRO A 63 -6.03 -13.99 9.84
N LYS A 64 -6.18 -12.89 9.09
CA LYS A 64 -5.51 -12.65 7.80
C LYS A 64 -4.18 -11.89 7.91
N GLY A 65 -3.70 -11.59 9.12
CA GLY A 65 -2.45 -10.83 9.34
C GLY A 65 -2.51 -9.35 8.92
N MET A 66 -3.72 -8.79 8.79
CA MET A 66 -3.96 -7.39 8.43
C MET A 66 -5.11 -6.78 9.26
N PRO A 67 -5.20 -5.44 9.39
CA PRO A 67 -6.34 -4.79 10.02
C PRO A 67 -7.64 -5.01 9.24
N ARG A 68 -8.76 -5.17 9.97
CA ARG A 68 -10.07 -5.57 9.44
C ARG A 68 -10.65 -4.67 8.35
N GLU A 69 -10.28 -3.38 8.33
CA GLU A 69 -10.72 -2.45 7.29
C GLU A 69 -10.10 -2.70 5.90
N TYR A 70 -8.96 -3.41 5.86
CA TYR A 70 -8.21 -3.71 4.65
C TYR A 70 -8.46 -5.12 4.11
N GLU A 71 -9.06 -6.02 4.90
CA GLU A 71 -9.42 -7.39 4.47
C GLU A 71 -10.27 -7.40 3.18
N LYS A 72 -11.17 -6.42 3.03
CA LYS A 72 -11.99 -6.22 1.82
C LYS A 72 -11.17 -6.04 0.53
N TYR A 73 -9.92 -5.55 0.62
CA TYR A 73 -9.01 -5.42 -0.52
C TYR A 73 -8.23 -6.71 -0.83
N GLN A 74 -8.17 -7.65 0.12
CA GLN A 74 -7.70 -9.01 -0.12
C GLN A 74 -8.82 -9.88 -0.74
N GLU A 75 -10.08 -9.61 -0.38
CA GLU A 75 -11.26 -10.34 -0.87
C GLU A 75 -11.78 -9.82 -2.23
N SER A 76 -11.31 -8.64 -2.67
CA SER A 76 -11.65 -8.02 -3.95
C SER A 76 -10.66 -8.41 -5.04
N ASP A 77 -11.10 -9.08 -6.11
CA ASP A 77 -10.20 -9.35 -7.25
C ASP A 77 -9.74 -8.08 -7.96
N ASP A 78 -10.51 -6.99 -7.94
CA ASP A 78 -10.10 -5.72 -8.56
C ASP A 78 -8.96 -4.99 -7.81
N HIS A 79 -8.45 -5.55 -6.71
CA HIS A 79 -7.38 -4.98 -5.89
C HIS A 79 -6.20 -5.96 -5.71
N ILE A 80 -5.05 -5.43 -5.28
CA ILE A 80 -3.90 -6.22 -4.84
C ILE A 80 -3.18 -5.53 -3.68
N ILE A 81 -2.69 -6.33 -2.74
CA ILE A 81 -1.88 -5.92 -1.60
C ILE A 81 -0.42 -6.31 -1.87
N ILE A 82 0.49 -5.34 -1.77
CA ILE A 82 1.92 -5.52 -2.08
C ILE A 82 2.74 -5.14 -0.85
N ASN A 83 3.70 -5.98 -0.46
CA ASN A 83 4.68 -5.59 0.55
C ASN A 83 5.59 -4.50 -0.01
N VAL A 84 5.66 -3.35 0.65
CA VAL A 84 6.52 -2.23 0.26
C VAL A 84 7.98 -2.70 0.28
N PRO A 85 8.73 -2.58 -0.82
CA PRO A 85 10.13 -2.99 -0.85
C PRO A 85 10.98 -2.26 0.21
N PRO A 86 11.85 -2.96 0.98
CA PRO A 86 12.65 -2.32 2.02
C PRO A 86 13.53 -1.17 1.49
N ASN A 87 14.04 -1.28 0.26
CA ASN A 87 14.80 -0.21 -0.39
C ASN A 87 13.96 1.05 -0.70
N PHE A 88 12.62 0.95 -0.79
CA PHE A 88 11.75 2.12 -0.88
C PHE A 88 11.57 2.77 0.50
N MET A 89 11.38 1.96 1.54
CA MET A 89 11.31 2.44 2.93
C MET A 89 12.60 3.16 3.34
N PHE A 90 13.78 2.58 3.04
CA PHE A 90 15.07 3.22 3.30
C PHE A 90 15.26 4.53 2.51
N LYS A 91 14.90 4.59 1.22
CA LYS A 91 14.93 5.84 0.44
C LYS A 91 14.04 6.92 1.03
N ALA A 92 12.88 6.54 1.55
CA ALA A 92 11.93 7.40 2.24
C ALA A 92 12.30 7.72 3.71
N LYS A 93 13.47 7.28 4.20
CA LYS A 93 13.91 7.42 5.61
C LYS A 93 12.97 6.74 6.63
N ILE A 94 12.17 5.76 6.21
CA ILE A 94 11.21 5.03 7.05
C ILE A 94 11.91 3.84 7.71
N PHE A 95 12.30 4.00 8.97
CA PHE A 95 12.91 2.96 9.79
C PHE A 95 11.92 2.27 10.75
N GLN A 96 10.80 2.92 11.03
CA GLN A 96 9.65 2.36 11.75
C GLN A 96 8.38 2.80 11.02
N PRO A 97 7.38 1.91 10.79
CA PRO A 97 7.41 0.47 11.11
C PRO A 97 8.39 -0.31 10.23
N SER A 98 8.68 -1.56 10.60
CA SER A 98 9.65 -2.43 9.90
C SER A 98 9.10 -3.09 8.63
N ARG A 99 7.78 -3.07 8.43
CA ARG A 99 7.08 -3.57 7.24
C ARG A 99 5.89 -2.67 6.95
N LEU A 100 5.64 -2.42 5.67
CA LEU A 100 4.42 -1.77 5.18
C LEU A 100 3.84 -2.59 4.04
N CYS A 101 2.51 -2.57 3.94
CA CYS A 101 1.77 -3.09 2.79
C CYS A 101 1.08 -1.91 2.10
N ALA A 102 1.17 -1.87 0.77
CA ALA A 102 0.54 -0.88 -0.09
C ALA A 102 -0.61 -1.54 -0.88
N ILE A 103 -1.74 -0.85 -0.98
CA ILE A 103 -2.91 -1.32 -1.73
C ILE A 103 -2.94 -0.65 -3.10
N TYR A 104 -3.11 -1.47 -4.12
CA TYR A 104 -3.28 -1.04 -5.50
C TYR A 104 -4.61 -1.53 -6.06
N GLN A 105 -5.19 -0.78 -6.99
CA GLN A 105 -6.30 -1.20 -7.81
C GLN A 105 -5.74 -1.76 -9.13
N LYS A 106 -6.28 -2.88 -9.61
CA LYS A 106 -5.93 -3.45 -10.93
C LYS A 106 -6.66 -2.69 -12.03
N ILE A 107 -5.95 -2.31 -13.09
CA ILE A 107 -6.54 -1.84 -14.34
C ILE A 107 -6.59 -3.03 -15.32
N ARG A 108 -7.70 -3.20 -16.04
CA ARG A 108 -7.97 -4.28 -16.99
C ARG A 108 -8.21 -3.72 -18.39
#